data_AF-A0A1G2R7E2-F1
#
_entry.id   AF-A0A1G2R7E2-F1
#
_cell.length_a   1.000
_cell.length_b   1.000
_cell.length_c   1.000
_cell.angle_alpha   90.00
_cell.angle_beta   90.00
_cell.angle_gamma   90.00
#
_symmetry.space_group_name_H-M   'P 1'
#
loop_
_entity.id
_entity.type
_entity.pdbx_description
1 polymer ?
#
loop_
_entity_poly.entity_id
_entity_poly.type
_entity_poly.pdbx_seq_one_letter_code
_entity_poly.pdbx_strand_id
1 'polypeptide(L)'
;MKLLNNLVICLTLALWPLSLALTNSYKDIGNDIGNYFRFSIFAPDDQAPLIINAKRSVYGNDLFGRLFNNKATFIYGRFKTNFFALTDPNNYFFGFHPREIIRENLNLEKFPFPSLIFLLYAFYCFNSLKAGKILLVIFFGLAALFSLANFDKVDFVLYPILAVFMLHGIKQMRTEKPRFFVAVAIFLVIFSIPQYLRAFVNLHP
;
A
#
# COMPACT_ATOMS: atom_id res chain seq x y z
N MET A 1 -10.51 -25.38 16.30
CA MET A 1 -10.94 -24.15 15.60
C MET A 1 -10.44 -22.85 16.23
N LYS A 2 -10.55 -22.63 17.55
CA LYS A 2 -10.07 -21.39 18.19
C LYS A 2 -8.56 -21.14 18.01
N LEU A 3 -7.74 -22.17 18.18
CA LEU A 3 -6.28 -22.11 17.96
C LEU A 3 -5.94 -21.69 16.52
N LEU A 4 -6.51 -22.38 15.52
CA LEU A 4 -6.31 -22.09 14.10
C LEU A 4 -6.70 -20.64 13.76
N ASN A 5 -7.81 -20.15 14.30
CA ASN A 5 -8.24 -18.77 14.10
C ASN A 5 -7.21 -17.76 14.63
N ASN A 6 -6.70 -17.96 15.85
CA ASN A 6 -5.69 -17.08 16.43
C ASN A 6 -4.40 -17.12 15.62
N LEU A 7 -3.97 -18.30 15.17
CA LEU A 7 -2.83 -18.45 14.28
C LEU A 7 -3.00 -17.66 12.97
N VAL A 8 -4.14 -17.81 12.30
CA VAL A 8 -4.45 -17.09 11.05
C VAL A 8 -4.42 -15.58 11.26
N ILE A 9 -5.00 -15.08 12.36
CA ILE A 9 -4.99 -13.66 12.69
C ILE A 9 -3.56 -13.17 12.90
N CYS A 10 -2.77 -13.88 13.71
CA CYS A 10 -1.38 -13.50 13.98
C CYS A 10 -0.55 -13.49 12.69
N LEU A 11 -0.59 -14.57 11.90
CA LEU A 11 0.15 -14.66 10.64
C LEU A 11 -0.26 -13.59 9.64
N THR A 12 -1.55 -13.24 9.60
CA THR A 12 -2.05 -12.20 8.70
C THR A 12 -1.57 -10.81 9.12
N LEU A 13 -1.62 -10.48 10.41
CA LEU A 13 -1.46 -9.09 10.87
C LEU A 13 -0.05 -8.75 11.34
N ALA A 14 0.78 -9.73 11.72
CA ALA A 14 2.06 -9.45 12.36
C ALA A 14 3.19 -9.07 11.38
N LEU A 15 3.06 -9.39 10.08
CA LEU A 15 4.16 -9.21 9.12
C LEU A 15 4.56 -7.74 8.94
N TRP A 16 3.61 -6.84 8.67
CA TRP A 16 3.92 -5.42 8.45
C TRP A 16 4.56 -4.76 9.68
N PRO A 17 3.97 -4.83 10.90
CA PRO A 17 4.59 -4.22 12.07
C PRO A 17 5.98 -4.81 12.37
N LEU A 18 6.15 -6.11 12.15
CA LEU A 18 7.43 -6.79 12.31
C LEU A 18 8.46 -6.28 11.29
N SER A 19 8.13 -6.26 10.00
CA SER A 19 9.01 -5.75 8.94
C SER A 19 9.43 -4.31 9.19
N LEU A 20 8.50 -3.47 9.67
CA LEU A 20 8.78 -2.06 9.95
C LEU A 20 9.65 -1.87 11.21
N ALA A 21 9.44 -2.68 12.25
CA ALA A 21 10.30 -2.69 13.44
C ALA A 21 11.73 -3.15 13.13
N LEU A 22 11.87 -4.13 12.22
CA LEU A 22 13.14 -4.73 11.84
C LEU A 22 14.00 -3.81 10.95
N THR A 23 13.39 -3.01 10.08
CA THR A 23 14.12 -2.18 9.10
C THR A 23 14.64 -0.84 9.64
N ASN A 24 14.51 -0.54 10.95
CA ASN A 24 14.85 0.77 11.56
C ASN A 24 14.18 2.01 10.92
N SER A 25 13.22 1.80 10.00
CA SER A 25 12.54 2.84 9.21
C SER A 25 11.83 3.91 10.05
N TYR A 26 11.49 3.60 11.31
CA TYR A 26 10.91 4.57 12.25
C TYR A 26 11.79 5.80 12.50
N LYS A 27 13.13 5.66 12.45
CA LYS A 27 14.05 6.80 12.64
C LYS A 27 14.00 7.78 11.47
N ASP A 28 13.80 7.26 10.27
CA ASP A 28 13.73 8.09 9.06
C ASP A 28 12.38 8.78 8.90
N ILE A 29 11.28 8.15 9.37
CA ILE A 29 9.94 8.76 9.39
C ILE A 29 9.96 10.10 10.14
N GLY A 30 10.60 10.16 11.31
CA GLY A 30 10.68 11.38 12.12
C GLY A 30 11.46 12.51 11.43
N ASN A 31 12.54 12.18 10.72
CA ASN A 31 13.37 13.14 10.00
C ASN A 31 12.71 13.63 8.70
N ASP A 32 11.97 12.77 8.01
CA ASP A 32 11.30 13.10 6.74
C ASP A 32 10.05 13.98 6.94
N ILE A 33 9.35 13.85 8.08
CA ILE A 33 8.23 14.74 8.43
C ILE A 33 8.70 16.19 8.53
N GLY A 34 9.92 16.44 9.03
CA GLY A 34 10.53 17.77 9.08
C GLY A 34 10.90 18.35 7.70
N ASN A 35 10.96 17.52 6.66
CA ASN A 35 11.34 17.88 5.29
C ASN A 35 10.22 17.67 4.26
N TYR A 36 8.95 17.72 4.70
CA TYR A 36 7.76 17.43 3.88
C TYR A 36 7.78 18.11 2.50
N PHE A 37 8.19 19.37 2.42
CA PHE A 37 8.24 20.11 1.13
C PHE A 37 9.22 19.50 0.12
N ARG A 38 10.36 18.95 0.57
CA ARG A 38 11.37 18.33 -0.31
C ARG A 38 10.91 16.99 -0.88
N PHE A 39 10.00 16.32 -0.19
CA PHE A 39 9.47 15.01 -0.57
C PHE A 39 8.00 15.08 -1.05
N SER A 40 7.44 16.28 -1.23
CA SER A 40 6.06 16.46 -1.71
C SER A 40 5.95 16.38 -3.22
N ILE A 41 4.72 16.23 -3.73
CA ILE A 41 4.44 16.36 -5.17
C ILE A 41 4.77 17.75 -5.73
N PHE A 42 4.91 18.75 -4.86
CA PHE A 42 5.29 20.12 -5.19
C PHE A 42 6.81 20.34 -5.23
N ALA A 43 7.61 19.34 -4.81
CA ALA A 43 9.05 19.44 -4.82
C ALA A 43 9.56 19.67 -6.26
N PRO A 44 10.49 20.63 -6.45
CA PRO A 44 11.13 20.84 -7.75
C PRO A 44 11.83 19.55 -8.18
N ASP A 45 11.79 19.30 -9.49
CA ASP A 45 12.38 18.11 -10.10
C ASP A 45 13.05 18.52 -11.39
N ASP A 46 14.35 18.30 -11.40
CA ASP A 46 15.26 18.74 -12.45
C ASP A 46 14.95 18.04 -13.79
N GLN A 47 14.27 16.88 -13.75
CA GLN A 47 13.83 16.16 -14.95
C GLN A 47 12.45 16.61 -15.45
N ALA A 48 11.64 17.27 -14.63
CA ALA A 48 10.29 17.70 -14.99
C ALA A 48 10.25 18.60 -16.25
N PRO A 49 11.16 19.59 -16.43
CA PRO A 49 11.19 20.40 -17.64
C PRO A 49 11.45 19.58 -18.91
N LEU A 50 12.34 18.58 -18.84
CA LEU A 50 12.65 17.70 -19.97
C LEU A 50 11.43 16.87 -20.37
N ILE A 51 10.74 16.27 -19.40
CA ILE A 51 9.53 15.47 -19.62
C ILE A 51 8.41 16.34 -20.20
N ILE A 52 8.22 17.54 -19.67
CA ILE A 52 7.20 18.48 -20.16
C ILE A 52 7.53 18.89 -21.60
N ASN A 53 8.77 19.22 -21.90
CA ASN A 53 9.18 19.63 -23.25
C ASN A 53 9.05 18.47 -24.26
N ALA A 54 9.40 17.24 -23.88
CA ALA A 54 9.22 16.06 -24.71
C ALA A 54 7.74 15.76 -25.00
N LYS A 55 6.85 15.95 -24.02
CA LYS A 55 5.40 15.79 -24.25
C LYS A 55 4.82 16.91 -25.10
N ARG A 56 5.35 18.14 -24.99
CA ARG A 56 4.94 19.28 -25.81
C ARG A 56 5.31 19.10 -27.28
N SER A 57 6.48 18.56 -27.58
CA SER A 57 6.96 18.40 -28.96
C SER A 57 6.13 17.42 -29.80
N VAL A 58 5.27 16.61 -29.16
CA VAL A 58 4.32 15.72 -29.84
C VAL A 58 3.17 16.50 -30.49
N TYR A 59 2.89 17.71 -30.03
CA TYR A 59 1.84 18.56 -30.59
C TYR A 59 2.40 19.40 -31.72
N GLY A 60 1.74 19.37 -32.88
CA GLY A 60 2.08 20.24 -34.02
C GLY A 60 1.84 21.74 -33.77
N ASN A 61 1.23 22.10 -32.65
CA ASN A 61 0.96 23.47 -32.24
C ASN A 61 1.37 23.68 -30.76
N ASP A 62 2.28 24.63 -30.53
CA ASP A 62 2.86 24.94 -29.22
C ASP A 62 1.81 25.39 -28.19
N LEU A 63 0.76 26.09 -28.62
CA LEU A 63 -0.30 26.56 -27.71
C LEU A 63 -1.06 25.37 -27.11
N PHE A 64 -1.41 24.37 -27.92
CA PHE A 64 -2.02 23.14 -27.43
C PHE A 64 -1.04 22.33 -26.58
N GLY A 65 0.23 22.26 -26.98
CA GLY A 65 1.28 21.62 -26.18
C GLY A 65 1.38 22.23 -24.77
N ARG A 66 1.36 23.56 -24.65
CA ARG A 66 1.40 24.27 -23.37
C ARG A 66 0.12 24.11 -22.55
N LEU A 67 -1.05 24.11 -23.20
CA LEU A 67 -2.33 23.95 -22.53
C LEU A 67 -2.43 22.57 -21.85
N PHE A 68 -2.07 21.50 -22.58
CA PHE A 68 -2.17 20.13 -22.08
C PHE A 68 -0.98 19.69 -21.23
N ASN A 69 0.23 20.22 -21.50
CA ASN A 69 1.45 19.88 -20.76
C ASN A 69 1.99 21.11 -20.03
N ASN A 70 1.39 21.40 -18.88
CA ASN A 70 1.81 22.45 -17.97
C ASN A 70 2.25 21.88 -16.61
N LYS A 71 2.68 22.76 -15.71
CA LYS A 71 3.12 22.38 -14.36
C LYS A 71 2.00 21.69 -13.55
N ALA A 72 0.75 22.11 -13.71
CA ALA A 72 -0.39 21.49 -13.02
C ALA A 72 -0.64 20.06 -13.52
N THR A 73 -0.52 19.80 -14.84
CA THR A 73 -0.60 18.43 -15.39
C THR A 73 0.47 17.52 -14.78
N PHE A 74 1.66 18.04 -14.53
CA PHE A 74 2.75 17.29 -13.92
C PHE A 74 2.48 16.98 -12.44
N ILE A 75 2.04 17.97 -11.66
CA ILE A 75 1.65 17.78 -10.25
C ILE A 75 0.48 16.80 -10.14
N TYR A 76 -0.54 16.94 -11.00
CA TYR A 76 -1.66 16.01 -11.08
C TYR A 76 -1.20 14.59 -11.45
N GLY A 77 -0.24 14.46 -12.38
CA GLY A 77 0.37 13.19 -12.73
C GLY A 77 1.02 12.49 -11.54
N ARG A 78 1.78 13.24 -10.72
CA ARG A 78 2.39 12.70 -9.49
C ARG A 78 1.37 12.28 -8.46
N PHE A 79 0.38 13.14 -8.19
CA PHE A 79 -0.73 12.82 -7.30
C PHE A 79 -1.42 11.52 -7.75
N LYS A 80 -1.74 11.43 -9.04
CA LYS A 80 -2.39 10.27 -9.63
C LYS A 80 -1.55 9.00 -9.42
N THR A 81 -0.26 9.05 -9.74
CA THR A 81 0.64 7.91 -9.54
C THR A 81 0.71 7.47 -8.08
N ASN A 82 0.87 8.41 -7.14
CA ASN A 82 0.94 8.12 -5.72
C ASN A 82 -0.39 7.54 -5.19
N PHE A 83 -1.52 8.10 -5.63
CA PHE A 83 -2.85 7.64 -5.22
C PHE A 83 -3.13 6.22 -5.69
N PHE A 84 -2.82 5.91 -6.94
CA PHE A 84 -2.99 4.55 -7.45
C PHE A 84 -2.02 3.58 -6.78
N ALA A 85 -0.78 3.97 -6.50
CA ALA A 85 0.15 3.15 -5.72
C ALA A 85 -0.36 2.85 -4.30
N LEU A 86 -0.97 3.83 -3.63
CA LEU A 86 -1.54 3.67 -2.29
C LEU A 86 -2.85 2.86 -2.26
N THR A 87 -3.59 2.81 -3.36
CA THR A 87 -4.87 2.09 -3.42
C THR A 87 -4.76 0.72 -4.08
N ASP A 88 -3.62 0.43 -4.72
CA ASP A 88 -3.36 -0.86 -5.36
C ASP A 88 -3.07 -1.95 -4.31
N PRO A 89 -3.86 -3.05 -4.28
CA PRO A 89 -3.55 -4.23 -3.46
C PRO A 89 -2.14 -4.79 -3.68
N ASN A 90 -1.54 -4.63 -4.86
CA ASN A 90 -0.18 -5.09 -5.13
C ASN A 90 0.85 -4.50 -4.16
N ASN A 91 0.70 -3.21 -3.84
CA ASN A 91 1.54 -2.51 -2.87
C ASN A 91 1.49 -3.14 -1.46
N TYR A 92 0.45 -3.90 -1.14
CA TYR A 92 0.22 -4.49 0.19
C TYR A 92 0.51 -5.99 0.29
N PHE A 93 0.28 -6.74 -0.79
CA PHE A 93 0.30 -8.22 -0.74
C PHE A 93 1.42 -8.85 -1.58
N PHE A 94 1.93 -8.13 -2.58
CA PHE A 94 2.91 -8.68 -3.52
C PHE A 94 4.23 -7.89 -3.52
N GLY A 95 4.22 -6.65 -2.99
CA GLY A 95 5.34 -5.73 -3.09
C GLY A 95 5.46 -5.15 -4.49
N PHE A 96 6.21 -4.05 -4.65
CA PHE A 96 6.51 -3.53 -5.98
C PHE A 96 7.57 -4.38 -6.67
N HIS A 97 7.45 -4.56 -7.98
CA HIS A 97 8.58 -5.06 -8.76
C HIS A 97 9.79 -4.10 -8.61
N PRO A 98 11.05 -4.59 -8.67
CA PRO A 98 12.23 -3.71 -8.60
C PRO A 98 12.25 -2.56 -9.63
N ARG A 99 11.50 -2.72 -10.73
CA ARG A 99 11.33 -1.71 -11.79
C ARG A 99 10.19 -0.71 -11.54
N GLU A 100 9.33 -1.00 -10.58
CA GLU A 100 8.19 -0.17 -10.15
C GLU A 100 8.51 0.62 -8.87
N ILE A 101 9.71 0.44 -8.32
CA ILE A 101 10.21 1.22 -7.18
C ILE A 101 10.37 2.68 -7.61
N ILE A 102 9.37 3.50 -7.31
CA ILE A 102 9.40 4.94 -7.54
C ILE A 102 10.27 5.55 -6.44
N ARG A 103 11.55 5.84 -6.75
CA ARG A 103 12.53 6.39 -5.79
C ARG A 103 12.74 5.47 -4.58
N GLU A 104 13.45 5.95 -3.54
CA GLU A 104 13.90 5.25 -2.33
C GLU A 104 12.77 4.56 -1.52
N ASN A 105 12.09 3.59 -2.13
CA ASN A 105 11.05 2.79 -1.54
C ASN A 105 11.69 1.70 -0.69
N LEU A 106 11.30 1.66 0.58
CA LEU A 106 11.73 0.59 1.49
C LEU A 106 11.15 -0.79 1.09
N ASN A 107 10.16 -0.81 0.19
CA ASN A 107 9.46 -1.96 -0.38
C ASN A 107 9.22 -3.06 0.66
N LEU A 108 8.68 -2.63 1.81
CA LEU A 108 8.48 -3.50 2.96
C LEU A 108 7.46 -4.57 2.64
N GLU A 109 7.68 -5.79 3.16
CA GLU A 109 6.67 -6.83 3.12
C GLU A 109 5.58 -6.51 4.15
N LYS A 110 4.36 -6.24 3.67
CA LYS A 110 3.26 -5.73 4.51
C LYS A 110 2.35 -6.87 4.97
N PHE A 111 1.64 -7.49 4.06
CA PHE A 111 0.77 -8.62 4.38
C PHE A 111 1.18 -9.85 3.58
N PRO A 112 1.01 -11.07 4.15
CA PRO A 112 1.24 -12.26 3.36
C PRO A 112 0.31 -12.33 2.16
N PHE A 113 0.81 -12.65 0.97
CA PHE A 113 -0.07 -12.68 -0.23
C PHE A 113 -1.34 -13.54 -0.07
N PRO A 114 -1.35 -14.71 0.62
CA PRO A 114 -2.57 -15.50 0.77
C PRO A 114 -3.67 -14.75 1.54
N SER A 115 -3.28 -13.80 2.36
CA SER A 115 -4.19 -13.03 3.19
C SER A 115 -5.06 -12.07 2.35
N LEU A 116 -4.68 -11.76 1.10
CA LEU A 116 -5.51 -11.03 0.13
C LEU A 116 -6.92 -11.63 0.01
N ILE A 117 -7.03 -12.97 0.11
CA ILE A 117 -8.32 -13.67 0.04
C ILE A 117 -9.26 -13.21 1.16
N PHE A 118 -8.74 -12.91 2.37
CA PHE A 118 -9.55 -12.36 3.45
C PHE A 118 -9.99 -10.93 3.18
N LEU A 119 -9.14 -10.09 2.57
CA LEU A 119 -9.51 -8.73 2.19
C LEU A 119 -10.64 -8.73 1.17
N LEU A 120 -10.51 -9.54 0.12
CA LEU A 120 -11.52 -9.69 -0.92
C LEU A 120 -12.83 -10.22 -0.34
N TYR A 121 -12.76 -11.19 0.58
CA TYR A 121 -13.96 -11.70 1.26
C TYR A 121 -14.59 -10.64 2.17
N ALA A 122 -13.80 -9.78 2.82
CA ALA A 122 -14.31 -8.67 3.61
C ALA A 122 -15.08 -7.66 2.75
N PHE A 123 -14.60 -7.37 1.54
CA PHE A 123 -15.30 -6.53 0.58
C PHE A 123 -16.55 -7.20 -0.01
N TYR A 124 -16.51 -8.51 -0.23
CA TYR A 124 -17.69 -9.28 -0.61
C TYR A 124 -18.80 -9.19 0.47
N CYS A 125 -18.44 -9.37 1.74
CA CYS A 125 -19.36 -9.27 2.87
C CYS A 125 -19.43 -7.85 3.46
N PHE A 126 -19.13 -6.81 2.70
CA PHE A 126 -18.94 -5.44 3.19
C PHE A 126 -20.17 -4.86 3.91
N ASN A 127 -21.36 -5.18 3.42
CA ASN A 127 -22.63 -4.71 4.02
C ASN A 127 -22.84 -5.18 5.47
N SER A 128 -22.16 -6.26 5.89
CA SER A 128 -22.24 -6.76 7.26
C SER A 128 -21.33 -6.02 8.25
N LEU A 129 -20.41 -5.17 7.76
CA LEU A 129 -19.53 -4.37 8.60
C LEU A 129 -20.18 -3.03 8.93
N LYS A 130 -20.63 -2.85 10.19
CA LYS A 130 -21.39 -1.67 10.66
C LYS A 130 -20.74 -0.32 10.28
N ALA A 131 -19.42 -0.23 10.31
CA ALA A 131 -18.65 0.98 9.98
C ALA A 131 -17.90 0.89 8.63
N GLY A 132 -18.19 -0.12 7.80
CA GLY A 132 -17.41 -0.39 6.57
C GLY A 132 -17.36 0.81 5.63
N LYS A 133 -18.50 1.48 5.39
CA LYS A 133 -18.60 2.68 4.53
C LYS A 133 -17.71 3.81 5.04
N ILE A 134 -17.77 4.07 6.34
CA ILE A 134 -16.96 5.13 6.98
C ILE A 134 -15.48 4.77 6.87
N LEU A 135 -15.11 3.52 7.12
CA LEU A 135 -13.72 3.05 7.00
C LEU A 135 -13.18 3.18 5.57
N LEU A 136 -13.99 2.92 4.54
CA LEU A 136 -13.58 3.17 3.14
C LEU A 136 -13.38 4.66 2.86
N VAL A 137 -14.28 5.52 3.33
CA VAL A 137 -14.13 6.97 3.16
C VAL A 137 -12.86 7.46 3.85
N ILE A 138 -12.59 6.99 5.07
CA ILE A 138 -11.34 7.31 5.79
C ILE A 138 -10.13 6.77 5.02
N PHE A 139 -10.19 5.54 4.51
CA PHE A 139 -9.10 4.95 3.73
C PHE A 139 -8.76 5.79 2.50
N PHE A 140 -9.74 6.10 1.65
CA PHE A 140 -9.52 6.89 0.44
C PHE A 140 -9.15 8.35 0.76
N GLY A 141 -9.70 8.93 1.84
CA GLY A 141 -9.33 10.25 2.31
C GLY A 141 -7.87 10.34 2.76
N LEU A 142 -7.41 9.36 3.54
CA LEU A 142 -6.01 9.26 3.96
C LEU A 142 -5.09 8.97 2.77
N ALA A 143 -5.48 8.06 1.87
CA ALA A 143 -4.72 7.77 0.66
C ALA A 143 -4.55 9.03 -0.21
N ALA A 144 -5.62 9.81 -0.40
CA ALA A 144 -5.55 11.09 -1.10
C ALA A 144 -4.64 12.10 -0.39
N LEU A 145 -4.72 12.20 0.94
CA LEU A 145 -3.85 13.08 1.72
C LEU A 145 -2.37 12.68 1.58
N PHE A 146 -2.06 11.39 1.71
CA PHE A 146 -0.68 10.88 1.60
C PHE A 146 -0.15 10.92 0.18
N SER A 147 -1.02 10.94 -0.83
CA SER A 147 -0.61 11.12 -2.22
C SER A 147 0.07 12.47 -2.50
N LEU A 148 -0.12 13.46 -1.61
CA LEU A 148 0.56 14.76 -1.67
C LEU A 148 2.02 14.69 -1.23
N ALA A 149 2.42 13.63 -0.51
CA ALA A 149 3.76 13.39 0.00
C ALA A 149 4.41 12.14 -0.62
N ASN A 150 5.67 11.90 -0.28
CA ASN A 150 6.34 10.63 -0.55
C ASN A 150 5.76 9.57 0.42
N PHE A 151 4.95 8.67 -0.12
CA PHE A 151 4.04 7.85 0.68
C PHE A 151 4.66 6.59 1.28
N ASP A 152 5.87 6.21 0.84
CA ASP A 152 6.52 4.92 1.15
C ASP A 152 6.77 4.62 2.61
N LYS A 153 6.72 5.64 3.48
CA LYS A 153 6.95 5.47 4.92
C LYS A 153 5.70 5.76 5.76
N VAL A 154 4.69 6.40 5.17
CA VAL A 154 3.50 6.90 5.87
C VAL A 154 2.28 6.02 5.60
N ASP A 155 2.35 5.15 4.60
CA ASP A 155 1.30 4.18 4.27
C ASP A 155 0.99 3.20 5.41
N PHE A 156 1.89 3.02 6.37
CA PHE A 156 1.61 2.29 7.61
C PHE A 156 0.40 2.87 8.39
N VAL A 157 0.06 4.15 8.21
CA VAL A 157 -1.16 4.73 8.80
C VAL A 157 -2.43 4.06 8.24
N LEU A 158 -2.37 3.44 7.06
CA LEU A 158 -3.47 2.68 6.46
C LEU A 158 -3.59 1.25 7.02
N TYR A 159 -2.55 0.74 7.70
CA TYR A 159 -2.55 -0.57 8.35
C TYR A 159 -3.77 -0.84 9.23
N PRO A 160 -4.16 0.00 10.21
CA PRO A 160 -5.29 -0.29 11.09
C PRO A 160 -6.60 -0.46 10.32
N ILE A 161 -6.81 0.29 9.23
CA ILE A 161 -8.03 0.19 8.43
C ILE A 161 -8.05 -1.13 7.68
N LEU A 162 -6.94 -1.49 7.02
CA LEU A 162 -6.81 -2.77 6.32
C LEU A 162 -6.92 -3.95 7.29
N ALA A 163 -6.32 -3.86 8.48
CA ALA A 163 -6.41 -4.88 9.52
C ALA A 163 -7.87 -5.13 9.96
N VAL A 164 -8.67 -4.08 10.11
CA VAL A 164 -10.11 -4.22 10.44
C VAL A 164 -10.85 -4.97 9.35
N PHE A 165 -10.63 -4.64 8.07
CA PHE A 165 -11.23 -5.38 6.96
C PHE A 165 -10.78 -6.85 6.96
N MET A 166 -9.49 -7.12 7.13
CA MET A 166 -8.93 -8.46 7.16
C MET A 166 -9.52 -9.31 8.30
N LEU A 167 -9.62 -8.76 9.50
CA LEU A 167 -10.24 -9.41 10.65
C LEU A 167 -11.72 -9.72 10.41
N HIS A 168 -12.44 -8.80 9.79
CA HIS A 168 -13.82 -9.01 9.38
C HIS A 168 -13.95 -10.14 8.37
N GLY A 169 -13.10 -10.16 7.34
CA GLY A 169 -13.03 -11.22 6.34
C GLY A 169 -12.73 -12.59 6.94
N ILE A 170 -11.74 -12.68 7.83
CA ILE A 170 -11.40 -13.91 8.58
C ILE A 170 -12.62 -14.39 9.38
N LYS A 171 -13.27 -13.48 10.13
CA LYS A 171 -14.41 -13.82 10.98
C LYS A 171 -15.58 -14.34 10.16
N GLN A 172 -15.96 -13.64 9.09
CA GLN A 172 -17.11 -14.02 8.25
C GLN A 172 -16.85 -15.30 7.46
N MET A 173 -15.66 -15.45 6.89
CA MET A 173 -15.32 -16.66 6.12
C MET A 173 -15.33 -17.90 7.00
N ARG A 174 -14.82 -17.78 8.23
CA ARG A 174 -14.85 -18.87 9.22
C ARG A 174 -16.28 -19.31 9.56
N THR A 175 -17.22 -18.37 9.69
CA THR A 175 -18.61 -18.67 10.06
C THR A 175 -19.43 -19.17 8.88
N GLU A 176 -19.31 -18.54 7.71
CA GLU A 176 -20.14 -18.83 6.55
C GLU A 176 -19.59 -19.96 5.67
N LYS A 177 -18.26 -20.07 5.57
CA LYS A 177 -17.57 -21.01 4.66
C LYS A 177 -16.40 -21.73 5.37
N PRO A 178 -16.66 -22.51 6.43
CA PRO A 178 -15.61 -23.08 7.29
C PRO A 178 -14.62 -23.99 6.55
N ARG A 179 -15.07 -24.77 5.55
CA ARG A 179 -14.18 -25.64 4.75
C ARG A 179 -13.22 -24.82 3.90
N PHE A 180 -13.73 -23.76 3.25
CA PHE A 180 -12.91 -22.85 2.46
C PHE A 180 -11.93 -22.07 3.34
N PHE A 181 -12.38 -21.60 4.51
CA PHE A 181 -11.53 -20.99 5.51
C PHE A 181 -10.34 -21.88 5.90
N VAL A 182 -10.58 -23.19 6.15
CA VAL A 182 -9.50 -24.12 6.49
C VAL A 182 -8.51 -24.28 5.34
N ALA A 183 -8.98 -24.38 4.09
CA ALA A 183 -8.10 -24.47 2.93
C ALA A 183 -7.22 -23.21 2.78
N VAL A 184 -7.81 -22.02 2.89
CA VAL A 184 -7.08 -20.75 2.86
C VAL A 184 -6.11 -20.63 4.04
N ALA A 185 -6.48 -21.12 5.23
CA ALA A 185 -5.62 -21.10 6.40
C ALA A 185 -4.39 -22.01 6.23
N ILE A 186 -4.55 -23.21 5.68
CA ILE A 186 -3.43 -24.11 5.36
C ILE A 186 -2.50 -23.45 4.34
N PHE A 187 -3.08 -22.86 3.30
CA PHE A 187 -2.34 -22.14 2.28
C PHE A 187 -1.58 -20.94 2.87
N LEU A 188 -2.21 -20.16 3.75
CA LEU A 188 -1.56 -19.07 4.48
C LEU A 188 -0.36 -19.57 5.30
N VAL A 189 -0.51 -20.67 6.06
CA VAL A 189 0.58 -21.20 6.89
C VAL A 189 1.78 -21.61 6.02
N ILE A 190 1.54 -22.33 4.93
CA ILE A 190 2.62 -22.80 4.04
C ILE A 190 3.38 -21.61 3.42
N PHE A 191 2.66 -20.61 2.93
CA PHE A 191 3.26 -19.52 2.15
C PHE A 191 3.72 -18.32 3.00
N SER A 192 3.25 -18.18 4.24
CA SER A 192 3.71 -17.13 5.14
C SER A 192 5.12 -17.40 5.68
N ILE A 193 5.49 -18.66 5.95
CA ILE A 193 6.82 -19.02 6.47
C ILE A 193 7.97 -18.39 5.66
N PRO A 194 8.08 -18.56 4.32
CA PRO A 194 9.17 -17.97 3.55
C PRO A 194 9.15 -16.43 3.53
N GLN A 195 7.98 -15.79 3.64
CA GLN A 195 7.86 -14.32 3.68
C GLN A 195 8.35 -13.77 5.02
N TYR A 196 7.89 -14.36 6.12
CA TYR A 196 8.42 -14.02 7.44
C TYR A 196 9.94 -14.22 7.49
N LEU A 197 10.45 -15.35 6.98
CA LEU A 197 11.90 -15.58 6.91
C LEU A 197 12.62 -14.53 6.07
N ARG A 198 12.08 -14.14 4.91
CA ARG A 198 12.67 -13.09 4.07
C ARG A 198 12.69 -11.73 4.77
N ALA A 199 11.63 -11.37 5.49
CA ALA A 199 11.60 -10.16 6.31
C ALA A 199 12.70 -10.15 7.39
N PHE A 200 13.09 -11.33 7.91
CA PHE A 200 14.23 -11.48 8.81
C PHE A 200 15.59 -11.51 8.09
N VAL A 201 15.72 -12.13 6.92
CA VAL A 201 17.01 -12.24 6.20
C VAL A 201 17.44 -10.91 5.58
N ASN A 202 16.49 -10.11 5.10
CA ASN A 202 16.75 -8.76 4.57
C ASN A 202 17.22 -7.75 5.65
N LEU A 203 17.43 -8.19 6.90
CA LEU A 203 18.08 -7.43 7.99
C LEU A 203 19.59 -7.23 7.80
N HIS A 204 20.21 -7.98 6.89
CA HIS A 204 21.66 -7.94 6.66
C HIS A 204 22.00 -7.68 5.18
N PRO A 205 21.77 -6.47 4.65
CA PRO A 205 22.56 -5.97 3.53
C PRO A 205 23.99 -5.64 3.97
#